data_AF-A0A958FDU3-F1
#
_entry.id   AF-A0A958FDU3-F1
#
_cell.length_a   1.000
_cell.length_b   1.000
_cell.length_c   1.000
_cell.angle_alpha   90.00
_cell.angle_beta   90.00
_cell.angle_gamma   90.00
#
_symmetry.space_group_name_H-M   'P 1'
#
loop_
_entity.id
_entity.type
_entity.pdbx_description
1 polymer ?
#
loop_
_entity_poly.entity_id
_entity_poly.type
_entity_poly.pdbx_seq_one_letter_code
_entity_poly.pdbx_strand_id
1 'polypeptide(L)'
;MGSIVAGTKYRGQFEERMKAIMSELEKADNVILFIDELHTIVGAGGASGSLDASNMFKPALARGELQCIGATTLDEYRMYIEKDGALERRFQKVMIEPTTPEETLDILRFIKTKYEEHHRVHYT
;
A
#
# COMPACT_ATOMS: atom_id res chain seq x y z
N MET A 1 2.27 6.82 5.12
CA MET A 1 3.43 6.02 5.58
C MET A 1 4.49 6.85 6.34
N GLY A 2 4.10 7.71 7.29
CA GLY A 2 5.03 8.61 8.00
C GLY A 2 5.64 8.05 9.29
N SER A 3 4.93 7.16 10.01
CA SER A 3 5.37 6.70 11.35
C SER A 3 6.39 5.55 11.33
N ILE A 4 6.39 4.72 10.28
CA ILE A 4 7.30 3.57 10.18
C ILE A 4 8.72 4.03 9.78
N VAL A 5 8.83 5.03 8.90
CA VAL A 5 10.10 5.60 8.42
C VAL A 5 10.63 6.70 9.35
N ALA A 6 9.76 7.37 10.11
CA ALA A 6 10.17 8.37 11.10
C ALA A 6 10.93 7.72 12.27
N GLY A 7 12.24 8.00 12.35
CA GLY A 7 13.10 7.64 13.47
C GLY A 7 14.05 6.46 13.24
N THR A 8 14.06 5.83 12.06
CA THR A 8 15.00 4.74 11.75
C THR A 8 16.15 5.25 10.88
N LYS A 9 17.28 5.60 11.51
CA LYS A 9 18.51 6.00 10.79
C LYS A 9 19.24 4.79 10.16
N TYR A 10 18.82 3.57 10.49
CA TYR A 10 19.49 2.32 10.14
C TYR A 10 18.50 1.23 9.70
N ARG A 11 18.84 0.52 8.61
CA ARG A 11 18.08 -0.59 8.00
C ARG A 11 17.55 -1.63 9.01
N GLY A 12 18.36 -2.01 10.00
CA GLY A 12 17.99 -3.01 11.00
C GLY A 12 16.81 -2.58 11.89
N GLN A 13 16.68 -1.30 12.21
CA GLN A 13 15.56 -0.80 13.03
C GLN A 13 14.23 -0.88 12.28
N PHE A 14 14.24 -0.72 10.96
CA PHE A 14 13.03 -0.90 10.16
C PHE A 14 12.61 -2.37 10.14
N GLU A 15 13.55 -3.30 9.90
CA GLU A 15 13.25 -4.74 9.93
C GLU A 15 12.72 -5.19 11.30
N GLU A 16 13.30 -4.70 12.40
CA GLU A 16 12.85 -5.00 13.75
C GLU A 16 11.43 -4.47 14.04
N ARG A 17 11.14 -3.23 13.61
CA ARG A 17 9.78 -2.66 13.70
C ARG A 17 8.78 -3.45 12.86
N MET A 18 9.16 -3.85 11.65
CA MET A 18 8.30 -4.68 10.80
C MET A 18 8.04 -6.05 11.43
N LYS A 19 9.04 -6.65 12.08
CA LYS A 19 8.86 -7.93 12.79
C LYS A 19 7.89 -7.80 13.96
N ALA A 20 8.01 -6.72 14.72
CA ALA A 20 7.08 -6.43 15.81
C ALA A 20 5.64 -6.26 15.27
N ILE A 21 5.46 -5.49 14.19
CA ILE A 21 4.15 -5.32 13.55
C ILE A 21 3.60 -6.67 13.05
N MET A 22 4.41 -7.48 12.37
CA MET A 22 4.00 -8.80 11.89
C MET A 22 3.59 -9.73 13.03
N SER A 23 4.33 -9.74 14.15
CA SER A 23 3.98 -10.56 15.32
C SER A 23 2.66 -10.14 15.97
N GLU A 24 2.32 -8.85 15.95
CA GLU A 24 1.03 -8.38 16.44
C GLU A 24 -0.10 -8.70 15.48
N LEU A 25 0.15 -8.65 14.16
CA LEU A 25 -0.82 -9.05 13.14
C LEU A 25 -1.14 -10.55 13.20
N GLU A 26 -0.13 -11.40 13.44
CA GLU A 26 -0.32 -12.85 13.60
C GLU A 26 -1.19 -13.23 14.82
N LYS A 27 -1.29 -12.35 15.83
CA LYS A 27 -2.14 -12.57 17.02
C LYS A 27 -3.56 -12.01 16.85
N ALA A 28 -3.82 -11.29 15.77
CA ALA A 28 -5.06 -10.55 15.58
C ALA A 28 -5.96 -11.25 14.54
N ASP A 29 -7.04 -11.87 15.00
CA ASP A 29 -7.88 -12.72 14.13
C ASP A 29 -8.73 -11.94 13.10
N ASN A 30 -8.87 -10.62 13.22
CA ASN A 30 -9.78 -9.80 12.39
C ASN A 30 -9.19 -8.44 12.01
N VAL A 31 -7.97 -8.41 11.49
CA VAL A 31 -7.32 -7.18 11.02
C VAL A 31 -7.06 -7.24 9.53
N ILE A 32 -7.45 -6.17 8.81
CA ILE A 32 -7.09 -5.97 7.41
C ILE A 32 -6.01 -4.88 7.37
N LEU A 33 -4.83 -5.25 6.88
CA LEU A 33 -3.74 -4.30 6.66
C LEU A 33 -3.94 -3.59 5.32
N PHE A 34 -4.00 -2.26 5.32
CA PHE A 34 -4.00 -1.46 4.09
C PHE A 34 -2.61 -0.89 3.77
N ILE A 35 -2.16 -1.04 2.53
CA ILE A 35 -0.86 -0.57 2.04
C ILE A 35 -1.09 0.23 0.75
N ASP A 36 -0.98 1.55 0.83
CA ASP A 36 -1.31 2.45 -0.29
C ASP A 36 -0.33 2.34 -1.48
N GLU A 37 0.93 2.01 -1.19
CA GLU A 37 1.97 1.83 -2.20
C GLU A 37 2.64 0.47 -1.99
N LEU A 38 1.94 -0.61 -2.32
CA LEU A 38 2.37 -1.98 -2.04
C LEU A 38 3.78 -2.26 -2.58
N HIS A 39 4.09 -1.73 -3.77
CA HIS A 39 5.39 -1.88 -4.43
C HIS A 39 6.56 -1.33 -3.58
N THR A 40 6.35 -0.40 -2.66
CA THR A 40 7.43 0.14 -1.80
C THR A 40 7.90 -0.87 -0.75
N ILE A 41 7.03 -1.81 -0.36
CA ILE A 41 7.31 -2.84 0.64
C ILE A 41 7.90 -4.11 -0.01
N VAL A 42 7.55 -4.37 -1.27
CA VAL A 42 7.93 -5.60 -1.99
C VAL A 42 8.98 -5.39 -3.10
N GLY A 43 9.04 -4.20 -3.69
CA GLY A 43 9.84 -3.86 -4.87
C GLY A 43 11.07 -2.99 -4.59
N ALA A 44 11.29 -2.64 -3.34
CA ALA A 44 12.43 -1.89 -2.83
C ALA A 44 13.79 -2.65 -2.95
N GLY A 45 14.03 -3.45 -3.98
CA GLY A 45 15.29 -4.18 -4.19
C GLY A 45 16.26 -3.52 -5.17
N GLY A 46 15.82 -2.51 -5.93
CA GLY A 46 16.57 -1.99 -7.09
C GLY A 46 17.51 -0.81 -6.81
N ALA A 47 17.23 0.01 -5.80
CA ALA A 47 18.08 1.14 -5.42
C ALA A 47 18.85 0.81 -4.14
N SER A 48 20.14 1.17 -4.11
CA SER A 48 21.17 0.87 -3.10
C SER A 48 20.84 1.37 -1.67
N GLY A 49 19.81 0.82 -1.04
CA GLY A 49 19.30 1.25 0.27
C GLY A 49 17.80 0.97 0.48
N SER A 50 17.11 0.43 -0.51
CA SER A 50 15.70 0.10 -0.42
C SER A 50 15.51 -1.25 0.34
N LEU A 51 14.55 -1.29 1.25
CA LEU A 51 14.30 -2.38 2.20
C LEU A 51 13.34 -3.40 1.59
N ASP A 52 13.83 -4.58 1.26
CA ASP A 52 13.00 -5.69 0.79
C ASP A 52 12.33 -6.41 1.99
N ALA A 53 11.11 -5.99 2.32
CA ALA A 53 10.29 -6.66 3.32
C ALA A 53 9.52 -7.86 2.73
N SER A 54 9.61 -8.15 1.42
CA SER A 54 8.84 -9.21 0.77
C SER A 54 9.06 -10.58 1.43
N ASN A 55 10.27 -10.86 1.92
CA ASN A 55 10.62 -12.11 2.59
C ASN A 55 9.88 -12.31 3.93
N MET A 56 9.43 -11.24 4.57
CA MET A 56 8.62 -11.31 5.80
C MET A 56 7.14 -11.51 5.49
N PHE A 57 6.66 -10.94 4.38
CA PHE A 57 5.25 -11.00 3.98
C PHE A 57 4.90 -12.32 3.29
N LYS A 58 5.80 -12.88 2.46
CA LYS A 58 5.58 -14.12 1.70
C LYS A 58 5.07 -15.28 2.56
N PRO A 59 5.67 -15.62 3.73
CA PRO A 59 5.18 -16.70 4.56
C PRO A 59 3.81 -16.43 5.18
N ALA A 60 3.59 -15.21 5.68
CA ALA A 60 2.33 -14.83 6.33
C ALA A 60 1.15 -14.78 5.34
N LEU A 61 1.38 -14.23 4.14
CA LEU A 61 0.43 -14.27 3.02
C LEU A 61 0.16 -15.70 2.55
N ALA A 62 1.18 -16.57 2.57
CA ALA A 62 1.02 -17.96 2.15
C ALA A 62 0.20 -18.81 3.13
N ARG A 63 0.32 -18.53 4.43
CA ARG A 63 -0.44 -19.19 5.50
C ARG A 63 -1.83 -18.60 5.71
N GLY A 64 -2.11 -17.43 5.16
CA GLY A 64 -3.36 -16.70 5.36
C GLY A 64 -3.45 -15.99 6.72
N GLU A 65 -2.32 -15.88 7.43
CA GLU A 65 -2.21 -15.17 8.72
C GLU A 65 -2.18 -13.65 8.54
N LEU A 66 -1.86 -13.18 7.33
CA LEU A 66 -1.90 -11.77 6.98
C LEU A 66 -2.98 -11.53 5.92
N GLN A 67 -4.02 -10.80 6.29
CA GLN A 67 -4.98 -10.25 5.34
C GLN A 67 -4.60 -8.80 5.03
N CYS A 68 -4.39 -8.48 3.75
CA CYS A 68 -4.07 -7.12 3.34
C CYS A 68 -4.71 -6.71 2.02
N ILE A 69 -4.91 -5.40 1.87
CA ILE A 69 -5.28 -4.73 0.63
C ILE A 69 -4.12 -3.82 0.26
N GLY A 70 -3.53 -4.05 -0.90
CA GLY A 70 -2.48 -3.20 -1.46
C GLY A 70 -3.02 -2.37 -2.62
N ALA A 71 -2.75 -1.08 -2.62
CA ALA A 71 -2.89 -0.22 -3.80
C ALA A 71 -1.52 -0.06 -4.48
N THR A 72 -1.55 0.05 -5.81
CA THR A 72 -0.37 0.24 -6.64
C THR A 72 -0.82 0.65 -8.04
N THR A 73 0.07 1.28 -8.81
CA THR A 73 -0.18 1.45 -10.25
C THR A 73 0.07 0.14 -11.01
N LEU A 74 -0.50 0.04 -12.22
CA LEU A 74 -0.31 -1.14 -13.07
C LEU A 74 1.17 -1.36 -13.45
N ASP A 75 1.91 -0.28 -13.68
CA ASP A 75 3.32 -0.35 -14.08
C ASP A 75 4.21 -0.86 -12.93
N GLU A 76 3.97 -0.38 -11.71
CA GLU A 76 4.65 -0.87 -10.52
C GLU A 76 4.28 -2.33 -10.20
N TYR A 77 3.02 -2.71 -10.38
CA TYR A 77 2.60 -4.11 -10.23
C TYR A 77 3.39 -5.02 -11.17
N ARG A 78 3.46 -4.67 -12.46
CA ARG A 78 4.22 -5.41 -13.48
C ARG A 78 5.72 -5.46 -13.16
N MET A 79 6.27 -4.36 -12.64
CA MET A 79 7.70 -4.26 -12.38
C MET A 79 8.14 -5.05 -11.16
N TYR A 80 7.33 -5.06 -10.09
CA TYR A 80 7.76 -5.50 -8.76
C TYR A 80 6.98 -6.71 -8.20
N ILE A 81 5.72 -6.91 -8.59
CA ILE A 81 4.87 -7.98 -8.04
C ILE A 81 4.75 -9.13 -9.03
N GLU A 82 4.42 -8.84 -10.30
CA GLU A 82 4.18 -9.84 -11.34
C GLU A 82 5.44 -10.67 -11.67
N LYS A 83 6.63 -10.09 -11.49
CA LYS A 83 7.90 -10.81 -11.67
C LYS A 83 8.20 -11.79 -10.54
N ASP A 84 7.58 -11.62 -9.36
CA ASP A 84 7.74 -12.50 -8.22
C ASP A 84 6.56 -13.48 -8.15
N GLY A 85 6.77 -14.67 -8.72
CA GLY A 85 5.72 -15.70 -8.77
C GLY A 85 5.20 -16.18 -7.41
N ALA A 86 5.92 -15.90 -6.30
CA ALA A 86 5.41 -16.22 -4.96
C ALA A 86 4.40 -15.17 -4.47
N LEU A 87 4.59 -13.89 -4.82
CA LEU A 87 3.65 -12.82 -4.50
C LEU A 87 2.47 -12.79 -5.47
N GLU A 88 2.72 -12.94 -6.77
CA GLU A 88 1.69 -12.92 -7.82
C GLU A 88 0.56 -13.91 -7.52
N ARG A 89 0.87 -15.12 -7.04
CA ARG A 89 -0.11 -16.15 -6.70
C ARG A 89 -0.86 -15.91 -5.38
N ARG A 90 -0.48 -14.89 -4.60
CA ARG A 90 -1.10 -14.54 -3.30
C ARG A 90 -1.96 -13.30 -3.38
N PHE A 91 -1.80 -12.49 -4.42
CA PHE A 91 -2.63 -11.34 -4.67
C PHE A 91 -3.68 -11.64 -5.75
N GLN A 92 -4.93 -11.34 -5.44
CA GLN A 92 -5.97 -11.24 -6.44
C GLN A 92 -5.93 -9.83 -7.04
N LYS A 93 -5.66 -9.72 -8.34
CA LYS A 93 -5.68 -8.43 -9.03
C LYS A 93 -7.11 -7.96 -9.23
N VAL A 94 -7.43 -6.80 -8.66
CA VAL A 94 -8.67 -6.06 -8.90
C VAL A 94 -8.30 -4.81 -9.69
N MET A 95 -8.69 -4.75 -10.96
CA MET A 95 -8.43 -3.59 -11.81
C MET A 95 -9.42 -2.48 -11.46
N ILE A 96 -8.90 -1.29 -11.20
CA ILE A 96 -9.69 -0.07 -10.99
C ILE A 96 -9.56 0.76 -12.26
N GLU A 97 -10.65 0.88 -13.00
CA GLU A 97 -10.72 1.70 -14.20
C GLU A 97 -10.83 3.19 -13.83
N PRO A 98 -10.34 4.09 -14.68
CA PRO A 98 -10.56 5.52 -14.49
C PRO A 98 -12.06 5.85 -14.51
N THR A 99 -12.44 6.87 -13.76
CA THR A 99 -13.82 7.35 -13.71
C THR A 99 -14.26 7.95 -15.04
N THR A 100 -15.53 7.78 -15.37
CA THR A 100 -16.17 8.49 -16.49
C THR A 100 -16.22 10.00 -16.22
N PRO A 101 -16.38 10.86 -17.24
CA PRO A 101 -16.56 12.30 -17.03
C PRO A 101 -17.71 12.64 -16.09
N GLU A 102 -18.80 11.89 -16.17
CA GLU A 102 -20.00 12.04 -15.32
C GLU A 102 -19.70 11.69 -13.86
N GLU A 103 -19.10 10.52 -13.60
CA GLU A 103 -18.69 10.12 -12.24
C GLU A 103 -17.65 11.08 -11.66
N THR A 104 -16.72 11.55 -12.49
CA THR A 104 -15.70 12.54 -12.11
C THR A 104 -16.38 13.84 -11.68
N LEU A 105 -17.40 14.31 -12.41
CA LEU A 105 -18.15 15.50 -12.06
C LEU A 105 -18.86 15.32 -10.71
N ASP A 106 -19.41 14.14 -10.42
CA ASP A 106 -20.06 13.87 -9.14
C ASP A 106 -19.06 13.83 -7.98
N ILE A 107 -17.87 13.24 -8.19
CA ILE A 107 -16.75 13.31 -7.22
C ILE A 107 -16.35 14.77 -6.97
N LEU A 108 -16.20 15.58 -8.02
CA LEU A 108 -15.85 16.99 -7.92
C LEU A 108 -16.92 17.78 -7.15
N ARG A 109 -18.21 17.53 -7.42
CA ARG A 109 -19.32 18.13 -6.68
C ARG A 109 -19.30 17.74 -5.20
N PHE A 110 -18.92 16.51 -4.87
CA PHE A 110 -18.82 16.05 -3.48
C PHE A 110 -17.70 16.77 -2.71
N ILE A 111 -16.55 17.02 -3.35
CA ILE A 111 -15.43 17.73 -2.71
C ILE A 111 -15.54 19.26 -2.81
N LYS A 112 -16.38 19.78 -3.71
CA LYS A 112 -16.56 21.21 -4.01
C LYS A 112 -16.63 22.08 -2.76
N THR A 113 -17.53 21.75 -1.83
CA THR A 113 -17.76 22.54 -0.61
C THR A 113 -16.49 22.69 0.22
N LYS A 114 -15.68 21.64 0.35
CA LYS A 114 -14.41 21.70 1.10
C LYS A 114 -13.43 22.69 0.46
N TYR A 115 -13.38 22.74 -0.86
CA TYR A 115 -12.50 23.66 -1.58
C TYR A 115 -13.03 25.10 -1.59
N GLU A 116 -14.34 25.29 -1.70
CA GLU A 116 -14.98 26.62 -1.59
C GLU A 116 -14.72 27.26 -0.23
N GLU A 117 -14.83 26.49 0.85
CA GLU A 117 -14.49 26.92 2.21
C GLU A 117 -13.01 27.29 2.33
N HIS A 118 -12.12 26.45 1.78
CA HIS A 118 -10.67 26.69 1.83
C HIS A 118 -10.25 27.96 1.07
N HIS A 119 -10.81 28.17 -0.12
CA HIS A 119 -10.44 29.29 -1.00
C HIS A 119 -11.31 30.54 -0.80
N ARG A 120 -12.42 30.45 -0.06
CA ARG A 120 -13.39 31.53 0.15
C ARG A 120 -14.00 32.07 -1.15
N VAL A 121 -14.28 31.17 -2.08
CA VAL A 121 -14.91 31.46 -3.37
C VAL A 121 -16.06 30.50 -3.62
N HIS A 122 -16.92 30.84 -4.58
CA HIS A 122 -17.94 29.93 -5.09
C HIS A 122 -17.54 29.44 -6.48
N TYR A 123 -17.52 28.14 -6.70
CA TYR A 123 -17.34 27.55 -8.02
C TYR A 123 -18.69 27.39 -8.68
N THR A 124 -18.83 27.85 -9.92
CA THR A 124 -20.04 27.69 -10.74
C THR A 124 -19.88 26.56 -11.73
#